data_AF-A0A972ZZZ0-F1
#
_entry.id   AF-A0A972ZZZ0-F1
#
_cell.length_a   1.000
_cell.length_b   1.000
_cell.length_c   1.000
_cell.angle_alpha   90.00
_cell.angle_beta   90.00
_cell.angle_gamma   90.00
#
_symmetry.space_group_name_H-M   'P 1'
#
loop_
_entity.id
_entity.type
_entity.pdbx_description
1 polymer ?
#
loop_
_entity_poly.entity_id
_entity_poly.type
_entity_poly.pdbx_seq_one_letter_code
_entity_poly.pdbx_strand_id
1 'polypeptide(L)'
;MPFCTVITCMDGRIQKPMMEFLAENYGYDSPDTITDAGPVKALSEAESDEYFHRICRCIDISVHNHDSKHIFIAGHHGCVGNPAPRTRQEDQLRIVANRIRVKYPACQVDIVYINEQWQCDLLD
;
A
#
# COMPACT_ATOMS: atom_id res chain seq x y z
N MET A 1 13.29 -13.98 -7.86
CA MET A 1 13.19 -13.04 -6.73
C MET A 1 11.71 -12.93 -6.40
N PRO A 2 11.26 -13.12 -5.15
CA PRO A 2 9.85 -13.04 -4.82
C PRO A 2 9.38 -11.58 -4.90
N PHE A 3 8.28 -11.35 -5.63
CA PHE A 3 7.67 -10.03 -5.78
C PHE A 3 6.50 -9.88 -4.80
N CYS A 4 6.36 -8.68 -4.23
CA CYS A 4 5.13 -8.23 -3.58
C CYS A 4 4.62 -6.97 -4.29
N THR A 5 3.34 -6.67 -4.16
CA THR A 5 2.78 -5.39 -4.62
C THR A 5 2.69 -4.44 -3.44
N VAL A 6 3.08 -3.18 -3.61
CA VAL A 6 2.97 -2.15 -2.57
C VAL A 6 2.20 -0.95 -3.10
N ILE A 7 1.16 -0.51 -2.41
CA ILE A 7 0.43 0.72 -2.71
C ILE A 7 0.78 1.73 -1.63
N THR A 8 1.45 2.83 -1.97
CA THR A 8 1.92 3.80 -0.98
C THR A 8 2.10 5.21 -1.54
N CYS A 9 2.33 6.20 -0.67
CA CYS A 9 2.59 7.56 -1.09
C CYS A 9 3.92 7.68 -1.87
N MET A 10 4.03 8.66 -2.76
CA MET A 10 5.26 9.00 -3.47
C MET A 10 6.33 9.67 -2.60
N ASP A 11 6.05 9.92 -1.31
CA ASP A 11 7.00 10.56 -0.39
C ASP A 11 8.32 9.79 -0.37
N GLY A 12 9.42 10.46 -0.71
CA GLY A 12 10.73 9.81 -0.82
C GLY A 12 11.27 9.26 0.50
N ARG A 13 10.82 9.82 1.64
CA ARG A 13 11.31 9.43 2.97
C ARG A 13 10.87 8.04 3.38
N ILE A 14 9.74 7.57 2.85
CA ILE A 14 9.15 6.29 3.23
C ILE A 14 9.61 5.11 2.37
N GLN A 15 10.24 5.37 1.23
CA GLN A 15 10.58 4.32 0.26
C GLN A 15 11.59 3.34 0.83
N LYS A 16 12.69 3.85 1.41
CA LYS A 16 13.73 3.01 2.02
C LYS A 16 13.21 2.21 3.24
N PRO A 17 12.54 2.83 4.24
CA PRO A 17 11.93 2.10 5.34
C PRO A 17 11.00 0.96 4.91
N MET A 18 10.18 1.19 3.89
CA MET A 18 9.27 0.17 3.38
C MET A 18 10.04 -0.99 2.73
N MET A 19 11.04 -0.70 1.90
CA MET A 19 11.85 -1.73 1.25
C MET A 19 12.61 -2.59 2.28
N GLU A 20 13.23 -1.96 3.28
CA GLU A 20 13.95 -2.68 4.35
C GLU A 20 12.99 -3.55 5.17
N PHE A 21 11.82 -3.02 5.55
CA PHE A 21 10.80 -3.80 6.26
C PHE A 21 10.36 -5.03 5.47
N LEU A 22 10.10 -4.89 4.17
CA LEU A 22 9.66 -6.00 3.31
C LEU A 22 10.75 -7.06 3.11
N ALA A 23 12.00 -6.65 2.92
CA ALA A 23 13.12 -7.55 2.79
C ALA A 23 13.37 -8.33 4.11
N GLU A 24 13.40 -7.63 5.24
CA GLU A 24 13.76 -8.22 6.54
C GLU A 24 12.65 -9.12 7.12
N ASN A 25 11.38 -8.75 6.96
CA ASN A 25 10.26 -9.46 7.61
C ASN A 25 9.58 -10.48 6.69
N TYR A 26 9.65 -10.29 5.37
CA TYR A 26 8.95 -11.11 4.40
C TYR A 26 9.84 -11.68 3.29
N GLY A 27 11.11 -11.27 3.21
CA GLY A 27 12.04 -11.74 2.17
C GLY A 27 11.75 -11.19 0.77
N TYR A 28 11.01 -10.08 0.66
CA TYR A 28 10.71 -9.46 -0.64
C TYR A 28 11.77 -8.39 -1.01
N ASP A 29 12.68 -8.76 -1.90
CA ASP A 29 13.74 -7.84 -2.40
C ASP A 29 13.32 -7.02 -3.63
N SER A 30 12.16 -7.30 -4.21
CA SER A 30 11.70 -6.68 -5.46
C SER A 30 10.22 -6.29 -5.38
N PRO A 31 9.84 -5.32 -4.53
CA PRO A 31 8.46 -4.84 -4.47
C PRO A 31 8.09 -4.06 -5.75
N ASP A 32 6.97 -4.42 -6.36
CA ASP A 32 6.29 -3.59 -7.36
C ASP A 32 5.53 -2.47 -6.64
N THR A 33 6.16 -1.31 -6.53
CA THR A 33 5.61 -0.17 -5.79
C THR A 33 4.78 0.75 -6.68
N ILE A 34 3.47 0.79 -6.43
CA ILE A 34 2.50 1.70 -7.05
C ILE A 34 2.42 2.95 -6.16
N THR A 35 2.92 4.08 -6.67
CA THR A 35 3.00 5.34 -5.91
C THR A 35 2.19 6.49 -6.52
N ASP A 36 1.68 7.36 -5.65
CA ASP A 36 1.05 8.63 -6.01
C ASP A 36 1.05 9.60 -4.81
N ALA A 37 0.58 10.83 -4.97
CA ALA A 37 0.38 11.75 -3.84
C ALA A 37 -0.87 11.35 -3.03
N GLY A 38 -0.69 10.75 -1.85
CA GLY A 38 -1.78 10.39 -0.94
C GLY A 38 -2.79 9.36 -1.48
N PRO A 39 -2.37 8.26 -2.14
CA PRO A 39 -3.26 7.34 -2.84
C PRO A 39 -4.28 6.67 -1.91
N VAL A 40 -3.94 6.45 -0.64
CA VAL A 40 -4.84 5.86 0.35
C VAL A 40 -6.07 6.74 0.58
N LYS A 41 -5.91 8.06 0.67
CA LYS A 41 -7.04 9.00 0.76
C LYS A 41 -7.87 8.95 -0.51
N ALA A 42 -7.21 9.04 -1.66
CA ALA A 42 -7.89 8.99 -2.96
C ALA A 42 -8.71 7.70 -3.12
N LEU A 43 -8.18 6.54 -2.76
CA LEU A 43 -8.86 5.25 -2.89
C LEU A 43 -9.98 5.03 -1.86
N SER A 44 -9.90 5.66 -0.69
CA SER A 44 -10.91 5.51 0.36
C SER A 44 -12.06 6.51 0.24
N GLU A 45 -11.80 7.69 -0.33
CA GLU A 45 -12.76 8.80 -0.40
C GLU A 45 -13.23 9.12 -1.84
N ALA A 46 -12.80 8.37 -2.85
CA ALA A 46 -13.18 8.65 -4.24
C ALA A 46 -14.69 8.50 -4.51
N GLU A 47 -15.24 9.46 -5.24
CA GLU A 47 -16.60 9.42 -5.79
C GLU A 47 -16.71 8.51 -7.02
N SER A 48 -15.60 8.25 -7.72
CA SER A 48 -15.55 7.37 -8.89
C SER A 48 -14.49 6.28 -8.76
N ASP A 49 -14.74 5.15 -9.41
CA ASP A 49 -13.81 4.01 -9.44
C ASP A 49 -12.70 4.12 -10.48
N GLU A 50 -12.59 5.24 -11.22
CA GLU A 50 -11.57 5.39 -12.26
C GLU A 50 -10.14 5.22 -11.71
N TYR A 51 -9.86 5.87 -10.58
CA TYR A 51 -8.57 5.77 -9.91
C TYR A 51 -8.33 4.35 -9.40
N PHE A 52 -9.35 3.73 -8.81
CA PHE A 52 -9.29 2.35 -8.34
C PHE A 52 -8.97 1.37 -9.48
N HIS A 53 -9.63 1.51 -10.64
CA HIS A 53 -9.34 0.70 -11.82
C HIS A 53 -7.91 0.91 -12.33
N ARG A 54 -7.37 2.13 -12.27
CA ARG A 54 -5.97 2.38 -12.63
C ARG A 54 -5.01 1.60 -11.73
N ILE A 55 -5.25 1.62 -10.42
CA ILE A 55 -4.45 0.87 -9.43
C ILE A 55 -4.60 -0.64 -9.68
N CYS A 56 -5.83 -1.13 -9.89
CA CYS A 56 -6.07 -2.54 -10.22
C CYS A 56 -5.28 -3.01 -11.44
N ARG A 57 -5.19 -2.22 -12.52
CA ARG A 57 -4.37 -2.61 -13.69
C ARG A 57 -2.89 -2.79 -13.34
N CYS A 58 -2.35 -2.00 -12.42
CA CYS A 58 -0.98 -2.17 -11.95
C CYS A 58 -0.84 -3.43 -11.08
N ILE A 59 -1.79 -3.69 -10.18
CA ILE A 59 -1.84 -4.91 -9.37
C ILE A 59 -1.93 -6.13 -10.28
N ASP A 60 -2.76 -6.10 -11.33
CA ASP A 60 -2.94 -7.20 -12.27
C ASP A 60 -1.61 -7.58 -12.94
N ILE A 61 -0.76 -6.60 -13.27
CA ILE A 61 0.59 -6.87 -13.82
C ILE A 61 1.45 -7.57 -12.76
N SER A 62 1.50 -7.05 -11.54
CA SER A 62 2.30 -7.66 -10.47
C SER A 62 1.83 -9.08 -10.13
N VAL A 63 0.51 -9.28 -10.01
CA VAL A 63 -0.11 -10.57 -9.67
C VAL A 63 0.02 -11.60 -10.79
N HIS A 64 -0.19 -11.22 -12.06
CA HIS A 64 -0.22 -12.18 -13.16
C HIS A 64 1.13 -12.35 -13.88
N ASN A 65 1.98 -11.33 -13.93
CA ASN A 65 3.27 -11.40 -14.62
C ASN A 65 4.44 -11.68 -13.68
N HIS A 66 4.39 -11.18 -12.44
CA HIS A 66 5.43 -11.41 -11.43
C HIS A 66 5.01 -12.43 -10.36
N ASP A 67 3.82 -13.03 -10.51
CA ASP A 67 3.23 -14.01 -9.58
C ASP A 67 3.11 -13.50 -8.13
N SER A 68 2.93 -12.18 -7.95
CA SER A 68 2.79 -11.60 -6.63
C SER A 68 1.54 -12.10 -5.91
N LYS A 69 1.70 -12.67 -4.72
CA LYS A 69 0.60 -13.17 -3.88
C LYS A 69 0.36 -12.34 -2.62
N HIS A 70 1.14 -11.28 -2.42
CA HIS A 70 1.07 -10.45 -1.23
C HIS A 70 1.03 -8.98 -1.63
N ILE A 71 -0.04 -8.29 -1.24
CA ILE A 71 -0.27 -6.88 -1.48
C ILE A 71 -0.17 -6.12 -0.14
N PHE A 72 0.65 -5.09 -0.10
CA PHE A 72 0.78 -4.19 1.05
C PHE A 72 0.13 -2.85 0.71
N ILE A 73 -0.59 -2.27 1.67
CA ILE A 73 -1.12 -0.92 1.57
C ILE A 73 -0.51 -0.09 2.70
N ALA A 74 0.24 0.94 2.34
CA ALA A 74 1.01 1.74 3.27
C ALA A 74 0.52 3.18 3.36
N GLY A 75 0.22 3.61 4.59
CA GLY A 75 0.08 5.02 4.98
C GLY A 75 1.34 5.51 5.68
N HIS A 76 1.44 6.81 5.93
CA HIS A 76 2.61 7.33 6.64
C HIS A 76 2.35 8.62 7.41
N HIS A 77 3.17 8.81 8.45
CA HIS A 77 3.23 10.04 9.21
C HIS A 77 3.62 11.23 8.33
N GLY A 78 2.95 12.38 8.54
CA GLY A 78 3.26 13.63 7.86
C GLY A 78 2.97 13.64 6.36
N CYS A 79 2.00 12.84 5.90
CA CYS A 79 1.58 12.80 4.50
C CYS A 79 0.88 14.10 4.08
N VAL A 80 1.47 14.82 3.11
CA VAL A 80 0.85 16.04 2.57
C VAL A 80 -0.34 15.72 1.66
N GLY A 81 -0.28 14.61 0.91
CA GLY A 81 -1.40 14.12 0.09
C GLY A 81 -2.55 13.55 0.91
N ASN A 82 -2.33 13.25 2.18
CA ASN A 82 -3.33 12.81 3.13
C ASN A 82 -3.11 13.49 4.50
N PRO A 83 -3.48 14.78 4.63
CA PRO A 83 -3.20 15.59 5.82
C PRO A 83 -4.21 15.27 6.94
N ALA A 84 -4.21 14.02 7.38
CA ALA A 84 -5.10 13.48 8.40
C ALA A 84 -4.29 12.83 9.54
N PRO A 85 -4.82 12.82 10.78
CA PRO A 85 -4.18 12.12 11.88
C PRO A 85 -4.12 10.61 11.61
N ARG A 86 -3.17 9.92 12.26
CA ARG A 86 -2.94 8.47 12.11
C ARG A 86 -4.23 7.68 12.14
N THR A 87 -5.07 7.86 13.16
CA THR A 87 -6.34 7.14 13.33
C THR A 87 -7.24 7.22 12.09
N ARG A 88 -7.37 8.41 11.49
CA ARG A 88 -8.16 8.58 10.25
C ARG A 88 -7.49 7.89 9.06
N GLN A 89 -6.17 7.93 8.96
CA GLN A 89 -5.45 7.21 7.91
C GLN A 89 -5.60 5.70 8.06
N GLU A 90 -5.60 5.16 9.28
CA GLU A 90 -5.84 3.73 9.54
C GLU A 90 -7.23 3.29 9.10
N ASP A 91 -8.27 4.10 9.36
CA ASP A 91 -9.62 3.83 8.85
C ASP A 91 -9.65 3.80 7.31
N GLN A 92 -9.00 4.77 6.68
CA GLN A 92 -8.88 4.83 5.23
C GLN A 92 -8.12 3.62 4.68
N LEU A 93 -7.01 3.23 5.31
CA LEU A 93 -6.24 2.03 4.96
C LEU A 93 -7.11 0.77 5.01
N ARG A 94 -7.92 0.60 6.07
CA ARG A 94 -8.84 -0.55 6.20
C ARG A 94 -9.90 -0.56 5.11
N ILE A 95 -10.44 0.61 4.74
CA ILE A 95 -11.39 0.74 3.62
C ILE A 95 -10.73 0.26 2.31
N VAL A 96 -9.52 0.76 2.01
CA VAL A 96 -8.79 0.37 0.79
C VAL A 96 -8.46 -1.12 0.82
N ALA A 97 -7.96 -1.64 1.94
CA ALA A 97 -7.63 -3.05 2.11
C ALA A 97 -8.83 -3.96 1.85
N ASN A 98 -10.00 -3.62 2.38
CA ASN A 98 -11.22 -4.40 2.13
C ASN A 98 -11.62 -4.39 0.65
N ARG A 99 -11.50 -3.25 -0.04
CA ARG A 99 -11.75 -3.18 -1.49
C ARG A 99 -10.78 -4.08 -2.27
N ILE A 100 -9.50 -4.06 -1.92
CA ILE A 100 -8.46 -4.89 -2.56
C ILE A 100 -8.71 -6.37 -2.26
N ARG A 101 -9.02 -6.76 -1.01
CA ARG A 101 -9.33 -8.15 -0.63
C ARG A 101 -10.52 -8.71 -1.42
N VAL A 102 -11.58 -7.91 -1.60
CA VAL A 102 -12.75 -8.31 -2.42
C VAL A 102 -12.35 -8.55 -3.87
N LYS A 103 -11.47 -7.71 -4.42
CA LYS A 103 -11.04 -7.80 -5.83
C LYS A 103 -10.00 -8.92 -6.06
N TYR A 104 -9.14 -9.17 -5.09
CA TYR A 104 -8.01 -10.11 -5.15
C TYR A 104 -8.08 -11.14 -4.01
N PRO A 105 -9.12 -12.00 -3.95
CA PRO A 105 -9.33 -12.90 -2.82
C PRO A 105 -8.27 -14.00 -2.66
N ALA A 106 -7.44 -14.22 -3.68
CA ALA A 106 -6.32 -15.17 -3.64
C ALA A 106 -5.01 -14.55 -3.14
N CYS A 107 -4.97 -13.23 -2.93
CA CYS A 107 -3.80 -12.52 -2.43
C CYS A 107 -3.95 -12.23 -0.94
N GLN A 108 -2.85 -12.36 -0.19
CA GLN A 108 -2.77 -11.79 1.16
C GLN A 108 -2.72 -10.26 1.04
N VAL A 109 -3.41 -9.57 1.95
CA VAL A 109 -3.43 -8.11 1.99
C VAL A 109 -3.13 -7.64 3.41
N ASP A 110 -1.93 -7.08 3.59
CA ASP A 110 -1.44 -6.54 4.86
C ASP A 110 -1.46 -5.01 4.83
N ILE A 111 -1.75 -4.41 5.99
CA ILE A 111 -1.81 -2.96 6.16
C ILE A 111 -0.58 -2.51 6.94
N VAL A 112 0.12 -1.50 6.43
CA VAL A 112 1.32 -0.95 7.05
C VAL A 112 1.12 0.54 7.31
N TYR A 113 1.59 1.03 8.45
CA TYR A 113 1.71 2.45 8.73
C TYR A 113 3.15 2.82 9.07
N ILE A 114 3.72 3.74 8.32
CA ILE A 114 5.10 4.20 8.54
C ILE A 114 5.06 5.37 9.52
N ASN A 115 5.52 5.13 10.74
CA ASN A 115 5.39 6.07 11.85
C ASN A 115 6.40 7.22 11.77
N GLU A 116 6.33 8.15 12.73
CA GLU A 116 7.17 9.35 12.77
C GLU A 116 8.66 9.06 13.03
N GLN A 117 9.00 7.86 13.49
CA GLN A 117 10.38 7.35 13.59
C GLN A 117 10.82 6.61 12.31
N TRP A 118 10.00 6.64 11.25
CA TRP A 118 10.24 5.94 9.99
C TRP A 118 10.33 4.42 10.15
N GLN A 119 9.57 3.86 11.09
CA GLN A 119 9.42 2.42 11.28
C GLN A 119 8.06 1.97 10.74
N CYS A 120 7.99 0.75 10.24
CA CYS A 120 6.76 0.17 9.72
C CYS A 120 6.00 -0.55 10.84
N ASP A 121 4.81 -0.06 11.17
CA ASP A 121 3.87 -0.72 12.06
C ASP A 121 2.90 -1.56 11.21
N LEU A 122 2.83 -2.86 11.46
CA LEU A 122 1.78 -3.72 10.89
C LEU A 122 0.47 -3.46 11.64
N LEU A 123 -0.63 -3.30 10.91
CA LEU A 123 -1.95 -3.06 11.48
C LEU A 123 -2.86 -4.28 11.28
N ASP A 124 -3.71 -4.53 12.28
CA ASP A 124 -4.80 -5.51 12.25
C ASP A 124 -6.00 -5.04 11.39
#